data_AF-A0A2P4TID9-F1
#
_entry.id   AF-A0A2P4TID9-F1
#
_cell.length_a   1.000
_cell.length_b   1.000
_cell.length_c   1.000
_cell.angle_alpha   90.00
_cell.angle_beta   90.00
_cell.angle_gamma   90.00
#
_symmetry.space_group_name_H-M   'P 1'
#
loop_
_entity.id
_entity.type
_entity.pdbx_description
1 polymer ?
#
loop_
_entity_poly.entity_id
_entity_poly.type
_entity_poly.pdbx_seq_one_letter_code
_entity_poly.pdbx_strand_id
1 'polypeptide(L)'
;MSITNDDLFLLTASEDGSIFFWKVYSKKGKILKREKEFEYAEEVLIMKSDIEEKSRAILDLQIRVKELQIENDYQLRLKDMSCYEKIKELEETFTQELESLKNKHQILQAEKHNQEMQHQLQLSELMNKHAKEMRDLESDSNQKLLMENEKYQELQVSSQRMQEEYEKQVHNLQESKNRALEELTDYYEEKLNEKSLLLEEAEEDMRQQLQAHEEIKKQIEEDEDREIQDIKIKYERWLVEEKESNLQLKGEIGVMNKRLNSLQKELKERNNDIEDMKLEQQNLQGIIKSLEKDISMLNTNIEKRTNTIQEKEKHIYDLKKKNQELEKFKFVLDHRIEQFRKQKESHENDIKTMQEQIHKMERELEQLHKENTQLKLNITQLHQKLKATDNELHKERQKKQNMEALIKRFKMDLHNCVGFIQDYKKLKAGIRELYTKYVQQLEMVAMEEIDTDLQQEYIRQREYLERNLAALKRKAVKDQEVHQAAYTRIMQENVSLIKEINDLRQELTVAHTQVHDLQSALKLAKKKQAIQDTAPSNEMLSSPAVLRLNAQKENEKIIEMQLLEIQHLRDQIQEKGQGLEAQPLLYGMLPKLNLERSHKTHQH
;
A
#
# COMPACT_ATOMS: atom_id res chain seq x y z
N MET A 1 111.92 258.34 31.30
CA MET A 1 111.09 257.50 30.43
C MET A 1 111.60 257.70 29.00
N SER A 2 111.74 256.64 28.21
CA SER A 2 112.23 256.69 26.81
C SER A 2 111.56 255.61 25.96
N ILE A 3 111.67 255.66 24.64
CA ILE A 3 111.13 254.67 23.70
C ILE A 3 112.26 254.04 22.88
N THR A 4 112.10 252.79 22.43
CA THR A 4 113.07 252.09 21.56
C THR A 4 112.91 252.49 20.10
N ASN A 5 113.99 252.46 19.32
CA ASN A 5 114.04 252.82 17.89
C ASN A 5 113.00 252.13 16.98
N ASP A 6 112.46 250.97 17.40
CA ASP A 6 111.44 250.19 16.68
C ASP A 6 109.99 250.71 16.84
N ASP A 7 109.76 251.75 17.66
CA ASP A 7 108.44 252.18 18.16
C ASP A 7 107.64 251.08 18.92
N LEU A 8 108.28 249.94 19.21
CA LEU A 8 107.65 248.78 19.84
C LEU A 8 107.66 248.77 21.37
N PHE A 9 108.60 249.46 22.03
CA PHE A 9 108.74 249.42 23.49
C PHE A 9 109.00 250.79 24.13
N LEU A 10 108.27 251.08 25.20
CA LEU A 10 108.43 252.25 26.08
C LEU A 10 109.04 251.80 27.42
N LEU A 11 109.94 252.60 27.98
CA LEU A 11 110.73 252.30 29.17
C LEU A 11 110.47 253.33 30.28
N THR A 12 110.09 252.85 31.47
CA THR A 12 109.90 253.69 32.68
C THR A 12 110.82 253.23 33.80
N ALA A 13 111.51 254.17 34.44
CA ALA A 13 112.31 253.93 35.65
C ALA A 13 111.75 254.76 36.81
N SER A 14 111.67 254.17 38.02
CA SER A 14 111.40 254.92 39.26
C SER A 14 112.71 255.39 39.92
N GLU A 15 112.61 256.35 40.84
CA GLU A 15 113.75 256.89 41.58
C GLU A 15 114.41 255.84 42.50
N ASP A 16 113.63 254.84 42.92
CA ASP A 16 114.05 253.64 43.66
C ASP A 16 114.74 252.57 42.77
N GLY A 17 115.01 252.89 41.50
CA GLY A 17 115.84 252.09 40.59
C GLY A 17 115.13 250.98 39.80
N SER A 18 113.80 250.85 39.92
CA SER A 18 113.05 249.82 39.19
C SER A 18 112.74 250.24 37.75
N ILE A 19 113.13 249.41 36.77
CA ILE A 19 112.97 249.70 35.32
C ILE A 19 111.99 248.70 34.68
N PHE A 20 110.97 249.22 33.98
CA PHE A 20 109.92 248.46 33.31
C PHE A 20 109.92 248.68 31.79
N PHE A 21 109.85 247.58 31.02
CA PHE A 21 109.65 247.58 29.58
C PHE A 21 108.16 247.36 29.24
N TRP A 22 107.56 248.28 28.49
CA TRP A 22 106.15 248.26 28.08
C TRP A 22 106.02 248.10 26.57
N LYS A 23 105.31 247.09 26.08
CA LYS A 23 105.18 246.84 24.64
C LYS A 23 103.97 247.57 24.04
N VAL A 24 104.20 248.37 23.00
CA VAL A 24 103.23 249.25 22.34
C VAL A 24 102.59 248.53 21.14
N TYR A 25 101.28 248.71 20.96
CA TYR A 25 100.49 248.13 19.86
C TYR A 25 99.37 249.10 19.43
N SER A 26 98.93 249.01 18.16
CA SER A 26 97.80 249.78 17.63
C SER A 26 96.80 248.89 16.86
N LYS A 27 95.62 249.44 16.54
CA LYS A 27 94.49 248.71 15.94
C LYS A 27 94.45 248.86 14.41
N LYS A 28 94.18 247.74 13.73
CA LYS A 28 94.05 247.51 12.26
C LYS A 28 95.36 247.29 11.48
N GLY A 29 95.48 246.09 10.92
CA GLY A 29 96.00 245.86 9.55
C GLY A 29 97.52 245.77 9.35
N LYS A 30 97.96 244.60 8.84
CA LYS A 30 99.34 244.23 8.48
C LYS A 30 100.35 244.21 9.64
N ILE A 31 101.20 243.18 9.63
CA ILE A 31 102.58 243.27 10.12
C ILE A 31 103.44 243.28 8.86
N LEU A 32 104.30 244.28 8.70
CA LEU A 32 105.19 244.39 7.55
C LEU A 32 106.53 244.99 7.97
N LYS A 33 107.61 244.27 7.69
CA LYS A 33 109.03 244.63 7.87
C LYS A 33 109.51 244.90 9.31
N ARG A 34 110.82 244.70 9.50
CA ARG A 34 111.71 245.86 9.69
C ARG A 34 112.84 245.79 8.67
N GLU A 35 113.35 246.95 8.28
CA GLU A 35 114.64 247.15 7.60
C GLU A 35 115.39 248.24 8.37
N LYS A 36 116.72 248.20 8.31
CA LYS A 36 117.69 249.10 8.98
C LYS A 36 117.67 249.14 10.51
N GLU A 37 118.87 249.01 11.08
CA GLU A 37 119.42 250.09 11.89
C GLU A 37 120.63 250.72 11.16
N PHE A 38 121.21 251.76 11.74
CA PHE A 38 122.11 252.74 11.11
C PHE A 38 123.60 252.29 11.18
N GLU A 39 124.54 252.73 10.35
CA GLU A 39 124.76 254.05 9.72
C GLU A 39 125.27 255.10 10.75
N TYR A 40 126.41 254.80 11.39
CA TYR A 40 127.27 255.82 12.02
C TYR A 40 127.87 256.73 10.93
N ALA A 41 128.04 258.02 11.25
CA ALA A 41 128.74 258.98 10.42
C ALA A 41 129.76 259.77 11.26
N GLU A 42 131.03 259.39 11.20
CA GLU A 42 132.17 260.11 11.78
C GLU A 42 133.33 260.11 10.76
N GLU A 43 133.93 261.27 10.53
CA GLU A 43 134.84 261.51 9.40
C GLU A 43 136.30 261.24 9.77
N VAL A 44 136.90 260.17 9.21
CA VAL A 44 138.34 259.91 9.29
C VAL A 44 138.89 259.48 7.92
N LEU A 45 140.01 260.05 7.51
CA LEU A 45 140.61 259.90 6.17
C LEU A 45 141.07 258.45 5.89
N ILE A 46 140.47 257.81 4.88
CA ILE A 46 140.94 256.55 4.27
C ILE A 46 140.92 256.69 2.74
N MET A 47 141.89 256.09 2.05
CA MET A 47 142.08 256.23 0.60
C MET A 47 141.06 255.43 -0.23
N LYS A 48 140.77 255.94 -1.43
CA LYS A 48 139.76 255.38 -2.35
C LYS A 48 140.05 253.93 -2.80
N SER A 49 141.31 253.50 -2.74
CA SER A 49 141.75 252.12 -3.03
C SER A 49 140.97 251.05 -2.27
N ASP A 50 140.74 251.30 -0.98
CA ASP A 50 140.46 250.22 -0.02
C ASP A 50 139.03 249.69 -0.14
N ILE A 51 138.09 250.53 -0.62
CA ILE A 51 136.72 250.13 -0.94
C ILE A 51 136.68 249.24 -2.19
N GLU A 52 137.49 249.54 -3.21
CA GLU A 52 137.44 248.82 -4.49
C GLU A 52 138.02 247.39 -4.39
N GLU A 53 138.85 247.11 -3.39
CA GLU A 53 139.26 245.74 -3.03
C GLU A 53 138.16 244.98 -2.28
N LYS A 54 137.54 245.61 -1.27
CA LYS A 54 136.49 244.96 -0.46
C LYS A 54 135.26 244.56 -1.30
N SER A 55 134.87 245.38 -2.28
CA SER A 55 133.78 245.02 -3.20
C SER A 55 134.13 243.86 -4.13
N ARG A 56 135.40 243.70 -4.53
CA ARG A 56 135.86 242.55 -5.33
C ARG A 56 135.82 241.25 -4.54
N ALA A 57 136.36 241.24 -3.32
CA ALA A 57 136.41 240.06 -2.46
C ALA A 57 135.03 239.44 -2.16
N ILE A 58 133.96 240.26 -2.11
CA ILE A 58 132.59 239.78 -1.90
C ILE A 58 132.02 239.05 -3.13
N LEU A 59 132.37 239.47 -4.35
CA LEU A 59 131.90 238.84 -5.58
C LEU A 59 132.51 237.44 -5.78
N ASP A 60 133.82 237.30 -5.57
CA ASP A 60 134.51 236.02 -5.71
C ASP A 60 133.96 234.96 -4.73
N LEU A 61 133.66 235.36 -3.50
CA LEU A 61 133.02 234.50 -2.49
C LEU A 61 131.60 234.05 -2.91
N GLN A 62 130.81 234.93 -3.54
CA GLN A 62 129.47 234.54 -4.03
C GLN A 62 129.52 233.58 -5.22
N ILE A 63 130.53 233.66 -6.07
CA ILE A 63 130.74 232.72 -7.18
C ILE A 63 131.09 231.34 -6.59
N ARG A 64 132.05 231.28 -5.67
CA ARG A 64 132.58 230.02 -5.13
C ARG A 64 131.54 229.15 -4.40
N VAL A 65 130.54 229.77 -3.77
CA VAL A 65 129.42 229.05 -3.13
C VAL A 65 128.53 228.35 -4.17
N LYS A 66 128.29 228.95 -5.33
CA LYS A 66 127.45 228.37 -6.39
C LYS A 66 128.12 227.18 -7.08
N GLU A 67 129.43 227.25 -7.27
CA GLU A 67 130.22 226.14 -7.86
C GLU A 67 130.09 224.87 -7.01
N LEU A 68 130.34 224.97 -5.70
CA LEU A 68 130.22 223.86 -4.74
C LEU A 68 128.81 223.26 -4.67
N GLN A 69 127.78 224.08 -4.89
CA GLN A 69 126.39 223.64 -4.84
C GLN A 69 126.04 222.75 -6.06
N ILE A 70 126.52 223.12 -7.25
CA ILE A 70 126.34 222.34 -8.49
C ILE A 70 127.12 221.02 -8.44
N GLU A 71 128.33 221.03 -7.88
CA GLU A 71 129.19 219.85 -7.78
C GLU A 71 128.60 218.76 -6.85
N ASN A 72 127.87 219.17 -5.80
CA ASN A 72 127.19 218.26 -4.88
C ASN A 72 126.00 217.54 -5.54
N ASP A 73 125.10 218.31 -6.18
CA ASP A 73 123.93 217.78 -6.92
C ASP A 73 124.32 216.76 -8.00
N TYR A 74 125.48 216.96 -8.64
CA TYR A 74 126.01 216.04 -9.65
C TYR A 74 126.44 214.69 -9.05
N GLN A 75 127.12 214.68 -7.90
CA GLN A 75 127.52 213.43 -7.25
C GLN A 75 126.35 212.61 -6.71
N LEU A 76 125.25 213.27 -6.31
CA LEU A 76 124.05 212.56 -5.83
C LEU A 76 123.46 211.67 -6.93
N ARG A 77 123.24 212.24 -8.12
CA ARG A 77 122.64 211.53 -9.27
C ARG A 77 123.48 210.36 -9.77
N LEU A 78 124.81 210.48 -9.70
CA LEU A 78 125.72 209.37 -10.04
C LEU A 78 125.54 208.18 -9.10
N LYS A 79 125.28 208.41 -7.81
CA LYS A 79 125.01 207.33 -6.85
C LYS A 79 123.66 206.69 -7.12
N ASP A 80 122.60 207.48 -7.33
CA ASP A 80 121.25 206.97 -7.60
C ASP A 80 121.23 206.05 -8.82
N MET A 81 121.91 206.43 -9.92
CA MET A 81 122.06 205.58 -11.10
C MET A 81 122.79 204.27 -10.78
N SER A 82 123.91 204.32 -10.06
CA SER A 82 124.68 203.12 -9.69
C SER A 82 123.95 202.16 -8.73
N CYS A 83 122.94 202.66 -8.01
CA CYS A 83 122.04 201.84 -7.20
C CYS A 83 120.94 201.21 -8.06
N TYR A 84 120.39 201.94 -9.02
CA TYR A 84 119.33 201.45 -9.91
C TYR A 84 119.82 200.32 -10.81
N GLU A 85 121.02 200.44 -11.37
CA GLU A 85 121.64 199.38 -12.19
C GLU A 85 121.77 198.06 -11.43
N LYS A 86 122.26 198.09 -10.18
CA LYS A 86 122.44 196.89 -9.34
C LYS A 86 121.13 196.23 -8.92
N ILE A 87 120.04 196.99 -8.76
CA ILE A 87 118.72 196.43 -8.50
C ILE A 87 118.25 195.65 -9.74
N LYS A 88 118.38 196.25 -10.93
CA LYS A 88 117.98 195.64 -12.20
C LYS A 88 118.80 194.37 -12.52
N GLU A 89 120.11 194.37 -12.26
CA GLU A 89 120.94 193.16 -12.39
C GLU A 89 120.45 192.00 -11.50
N LEU A 90 120.05 192.29 -10.25
CA LEU A 90 119.50 191.28 -9.33
C LEU A 90 118.12 190.78 -9.75
N GLU A 91 117.25 191.66 -10.27
CA GLU A 91 115.95 191.25 -10.81
C GLU A 91 116.10 190.35 -12.06
N GLU A 92 117.10 190.63 -12.91
CA GLU A 92 117.42 189.80 -14.08
C GLU A 92 118.04 188.45 -13.72
N THR A 93 118.84 188.34 -12.65
CA THR A 93 119.33 187.02 -12.20
C THR A 93 118.24 186.19 -11.53
N PHE A 94 117.42 186.77 -10.64
CA PHE A 94 116.34 186.01 -9.99
C PHE A 94 115.25 185.56 -10.96
N THR A 95 114.95 186.34 -12.00
CA THR A 95 114.00 185.90 -13.05
C THR A 95 114.56 184.74 -13.87
N GLN A 96 115.84 184.78 -14.26
CA GLN A 96 116.51 183.64 -14.93
C GLN A 96 116.55 182.38 -14.06
N GLU A 97 116.84 182.51 -12.75
CA GLU A 97 116.83 181.36 -11.84
C GLU A 97 115.43 180.73 -11.73
N LEU A 98 114.38 181.55 -11.55
CA LEU A 98 112.98 181.12 -11.50
C LEU A 98 112.53 180.41 -12.78
N GLU A 99 112.88 180.95 -13.96
CA GLU A 99 112.58 180.28 -15.24
C GLU A 99 113.35 178.96 -15.37
N SER A 100 114.62 178.90 -14.97
CA SER A 100 115.39 177.65 -14.98
C SER A 100 114.76 176.58 -14.07
N LEU A 101 114.21 176.98 -12.92
CA LEU A 101 113.59 176.07 -11.94
C LEU A 101 112.23 175.59 -12.43
N LYS A 102 111.44 176.49 -13.03
CA LYS A 102 110.15 176.19 -13.66
C LYS A 102 110.30 175.19 -14.82
N ASN A 103 111.31 175.39 -15.68
CA ASN A 103 111.61 174.49 -16.78
C ASN A 103 112.04 173.10 -16.28
N LYS A 104 112.90 173.02 -15.24
CA LYS A 104 113.26 171.74 -14.58
C LYS A 104 112.05 171.03 -14.01
N HIS A 105 111.12 171.75 -13.38
CA HIS A 105 109.89 171.17 -12.83
C HIS A 105 108.97 170.60 -13.93
N GLN A 106 108.80 171.32 -15.04
CA GLN A 106 108.00 170.84 -16.19
C GLN A 106 108.61 169.59 -16.84
N ILE A 107 109.93 169.51 -16.98
CA ILE A 107 110.63 168.32 -17.49
C ILE A 107 110.40 167.12 -16.56
N LEU A 108 110.65 167.28 -15.25
CA LEU A 108 110.41 166.21 -14.26
C LEU A 108 108.95 165.76 -14.20
N GLN A 109 107.99 166.67 -14.39
CA GLN A 109 106.56 166.33 -14.45
C GLN A 109 106.23 165.51 -15.70
N ALA A 110 106.83 165.82 -16.85
CA ALA A 110 106.68 165.05 -18.08
C ALA A 110 107.38 163.68 -18.02
N GLU A 111 108.58 163.60 -17.45
CA GLU A 111 109.30 162.34 -17.21
C GLU A 111 108.52 161.41 -16.28
N LYS A 112 108.00 161.94 -15.15
CA LYS A 112 107.12 161.19 -14.24
C LYS A 112 105.89 160.65 -14.98
N HIS A 113 105.21 161.49 -15.76
CA HIS A 113 104.01 161.06 -16.48
C HIS A 113 104.33 159.98 -17.53
N ASN A 114 105.44 160.09 -18.25
CA ASN A 114 105.91 159.06 -19.18
C ASN A 114 106.23 157.74 -18.45
N GLN A 115 106.85 157.76 -17.27
CA GLN A 115 107.09 156.56 -16.46
C GLN A 115 105.79 155.93 -15.94
N GLU A 116 104.84 156.74 -15.46
CA GLU A 116 103.51 156.26 -15.05
C GLU A 116 102.78 155.59 -16.21
N MET A 117 102.80 156.18 -17.41
CA MET A 117 102.22 155.57 -18.62
C MET A 117 102.94 154.29 -19.04
N GLN A 118 104.28 154.24 -19.00
CA GLN A 118 105.03 153.02 -19.31
C GLN A 118 104.73 151.88 -18.34
N HIS A 119 104.63 152.16 -17.03
CA HIS A 119 104.28 151.14 -16.05
C HIS A 119 102.81 150.70 -16.14
N GLN A 120 101.88 151.59 -16.46
CA GLN A 120 100.49 151.21 -16.75
C GLN A 120 100.40 150.30 -17.99
N LEU A 121 101.15 150.60 -19.06
CA LEU A 121 101.22 149.75 -20.24
C LEU A 121 101.83 148.38 -19.90
N GLN A 122 102.96 148.33 -19.19
CA GLN A 122 103.60 147.08 -18.75
C GLN A 122 102.67 146.22 -17.87
N LEU A 123 101.96 146.84 -16.92
CA LEU A 123 100.96 146.15 -16.10
C LEU A 123 99.81 145.61 -16.94
N SER A 124 99.29 146.40 -17.88
CA SER A 124 98.21 145.96 -18.78
C SER A 124 98.65 144.82 -19.70
N GLU A 125 99.88 144.83 -20.21
CA GLU A 125 100.45 143.73 -20.99
C GLU A 125 100.61 142.46 -20.16
N LEU A 126 101.10 142.57 -18.92
CA LEU A 126 101.34 141.44 -18.03
C LEU A 126 100.01 140.82 -17.56
N MET A 127 99.02 141.66 -17.23
CA MET A 127 97.64 141.20 -16.97
C MET A 127 97.01 140.55 -18.21
N ASN A 128 97.20 141.09 -19.40
CA ASN A 128 96.71 140.48 -20.65
C ASN A 128 97.41 139.16 -20.99
N LYS A 129 98.71 139.01 -20.67
CA LYS A 129 99.46 137.75 -20.81
C LYS A 129 98.92 136.69 -19.86
N HIS A 130 98.83 136.96 -18.56
CA HIS A 130 98.24 136.03 -17.59
C HIS A 130 96.76 135.72 -17.87
N ALA A 131 95.96 136.71 -18.27
CA ALA A 131 94.57 136.50 -18.68
C ALA A 131 94.44 135.74 -20.02
N LYS A 132 95.51 135.59 -20.81
CA LYS A 132 95.56 134.66 -21.93
C LYS A 132 96.00 133.28 -21.45
N GLU A 133 97.11 133.19 -20.72
CA GLU A 133 97.65 131.94 -20.17
C GLU A 133 96.61 131.16 -19.34
N MET A 134 95.82 131.84 -18.51
CA MET A 134 94.70 131.23 -17.78
C MET A 134 93.62 130.66 -18.70
N ARG A 135 93.20 131.40 -19.74
CA ARG A 135 92.20 130.92 -20.70
C ARG A 135 92.72 129.79 -21.58
N ASP A 136 94.00 129.84 -21.96
CA ASP A 136 94.66 128.78 -22.71
C ASP A 136 94.73 127.50 -21.84
N LEU A 137 95.11 127.61 -20.56
CA LEU A 137 95.12 126.49 -19.60
C LEU A 137 93.73 125.94 -19.27
N GLU A 138 92.73 126.82 -19.11
CA GLU A 138 91.32 126.42 -18.94
C GLU A 138 90.80 125.68 -20.18
N SER A 139 91.13 126.17 -21.39
CA SER A 139 90.80 125.50 -22.66
C SER A 139 91.46 124.13 -22.75
N ASP A 140 92.76 124.04 -22.46
CA ASP A 140 93.54 122.80 -22.45
C ASP A 140 92.98 121.77 -21.45
N SER A 141 92.57 122.23 -20.27
CA SER A 141 91.98 121.39 -19.21
C SER A 141 90.58 120.90 -19.61
N ASN A 142 89.73 121.80 -20.11
CA ASN A 142 88.41 121.46 -20.61
C ASN A 142 88.47 120.50 -21.80
N GLN A 143 89.43 120.67 -22.72
CA GLN A 143 89.61 119.75 -23.86
C GLN A 143 90.06 118.36 -23.38
N LYS A 144 90.95 118.26 -22.39
CA LYS A 144 91.34 116.97 -21.79
C LYS A 144 90.16 116.31 -21.09
N LEU A 145 89.37 117.06 -20.34
CA LEU A 145 88.16 116.57 -19.67
C LEU A 145 87.08 116.11 -20.67
N LEU A 146 86.93 116.81 -21.81
CA LEU A 146 86.05 116.40 -22.90
C LEU A 146 86.53 115.07 -23.51
N MET A 147 87.80 114.96 -23.93
CA MET A 147 88.34 113.72 -24.51
C MET A 147 88.28 112.53 -23.55
N GLU A 148 88.47 112.74 -22.24
CA GLU A 148 88.35 111.68 -21.24
C GLU A 148 86.89 111.27 -20.98
N ASN A 149 85.95 112.22 -21.04
CA ASN A 149 84.52 111.97 -20.95
C ASN A 149 83.97 111.27 -22.23
N GLU A 150 84.40 111.70 -23.41
CA GLU A 150 84.12 111.02 -24.70
C GLU A 150 84.61 109.57 -24.65
N LYS A 151 85.87 109.34 -24.24
CA LYS A 151 86.43 108.01 -24.06
C LYS A 151 85.70 107.17 -23.00
N TYR A 152 85.22 107.79 -21.92
CA TYR A 152 84.39 107.12 -20.91
C TYR A 152 83.03 106.70 -21.50
N GLN A 153 82.38 107.58 -22.28
CA GLN A 153 81.12 107.28 -22.96
C GLN A 153 81.29 106.19 -24.02
N GLU A 154 82.36 106.23 -24.83
CA GLU A 154 82.69 105.15 -25.77
C GLU A 154 82.89 103.81 -25.06
N LEU A 155 83.64 103.80 -23.94
CA LEU A 155 83.86 102.59 -23.14
C LEU A 155 82.55 102.10 -22.48
N GLN A 156 81.71 103.00 -21.99
CA GLN A 156 80.41 102.68 -21.41
C GLN A 156 79.46 102.06 -22.45
N VAL A 157 79.36 102.66 -23.64
CA VAL A 157 78.55 102.15 -24.76
C VAL A 157 79.11 100.84 -25.28
N SER A 158 80.44 100.67 -25.35
CA SER A 158 81.09 99.41 -25.70
C SER A 158 80.77 98.31 -24.69
N SER A 159 80.89 98.62 -23.39
CA SER A 159 80.53 97.71 -22.28
C SER A 159 79.05 97.31 -22.32
N GLN A 160 78.15 98.25 -22.57
CA GLN A 160 76.72 98.00 -22.73
C GLN A 160 76.42 97.10 -23.94
N ARG A 161 77.04 97.35 -25.10
CA ARG A 161 76.89 96.47 -26.28
C ARG A 161 77.38 95.05 -26.01
N MET A 162 78.55 94.91 -25.39
CA MET A 162 79.08 93.59 -25.00
C MET A 162 78.12 92.87 -24.03
N GLN A 163 77.59 93.57 -23.03
CA GLN A 163 76.61 93.01 -22.10
C GLN A 163 75.33 92.60 -22.83
N GLU A 164 74.75 93.47 -23.65
CA GLU A 164 73.57 93.16 -24.48
C GLU A 164 73.81 91.95 -25.41
N GLU A 165 74.99 91.83 -26.01
CA GLU A 165 75.35 90.71 -26.88
C GLU A 165 75.48 89.40 -26.09
N TYR A 166 76.05 89.42 -24.88
CA TYR A 166 76.08 88.25 -24.01
C TYR A 166 74.67 87.89 -23.48
N GLU A 167 73.85 88.86 -23.11
CA GLU A 167 72.46 88.64 -22.69
C GLU A 167 71.63 88.04 -23.83
N LYS A 168 71.77 88.55 -25.06
CA LYS A 168 71.14 87.98 -26.26
C LYS A 168 71.65 86.56 -26.55
N GLN A 169 72.94 86.28 -26.40
CA GLN A 169 73.49 84.92 -26.57
C GLN A 169 72.93 83.95 -25.51
N VAL A 170 72.91 84.33 -24.23
CA VAL A 170 72.37 83.52 -23.14
C VAL A 170 70.86 83.29 -23.33
N HIS A 171 70.11 84.32 -23.72
CA HIS A 171 68.68 84.22 -24.01
C HIS A 171 68.40 83.28 -25.19
N ASN A 172 69.11 83.44 -26.31
CA ASN A 172 68.97 82.55 -27.47
C ASN A 172 69.33 81.08 -27.13
N LEU A 173 70.38 80.86 -26.32
CA LEU A 173 70.76 79.52 -25.86
C LEU A 173 69.70 78.93 -24.92
N GLN A 174 69.12 79.74 -24.02
CA GLN A 174 68.05 79.29 -23.13
C GLN A 174 66.75 79.01 -23.91
N GLU A 175 66.38 79.83 -24.90
CA GLU A 175 65.22 79.57 -25.76
C GLU A 175 65.40 78.31 -26.60
N SER A 176 66.53 78.16 -27.30
CA SER A 176 66.80 76.95 -28.09
C SER A 176 66.85 75.68 -27.25
N LYS A 177 67.36 75.76 -26.01
CA LYS A 177 67.27 74.68 -25.02
C LYS A 177 65.82 74.42 -24.58
N ASN A 178 65.04 75.46 -24.30
CA ASN A 178 63.63 75.30 -23.90
C ASN A 178 62.83 74.63 -25.02
N ARG A 179 62.92 75.13 -26.26
CA ARG A 179 62.25 74.53 -27.42
C ARG A 179 62.64 73.07 -27.63
N ALA A 180 63.93 72.74 -27.51
CA ALA A 180 64.39 71.35 -27.61
C ALA A 180 63.95 70.44 -26.43
N LEU A 181 63.61 71.02 -25.27
CA LEU A 181 62.98 70.29 -24.15
C LEU A 181 61.47 70.17 -24.32
N GLU A 182 60.80 71.19 -24.86
CA GLU A 182 59.39 71.19 -25.24
C GLU A 182 59.15 70.15 -26.34
N GLU A 183 59.85 70.23 -27.48
CA GLU A 183 59.81 69.24 -28.58
C GLU A 183 60.04 67.79 -28.09
N LEU A 184 60.97 67.59 -27.14
CA LEU A 184 61.24 66.27 -26.58
C LEU A 184 60.16 65.81 -25.59
N THR A 185 59.53 66.73 -24.87
CA THR A 185 58.42 66.46 -23.95
C THR A 185 57.18 66.12 -24.74
N ASP A 186 56.79 66.95 -25.72
CA ASP A 186 55.69 66.72 -26.66
C ASP A 186 55.84 65.35 -27.36
N TYR A 187 57.04 65.00 -27.83
CA TYR A 187 57.30 63.69 -28.44
C TYR A 187 57.07 62.53 -27.45
N TYR A 188 57.52 62.65 -26.19
CA TYR A 188 57.29 61.61 -25.20
C TYR A 188 55.85 61.56 -24.67
N GLU A 189 55.14 62.69 -24.61
CA GLU A 189 53.71 62.74 -24.28
C GLU A 189 52.86 62.15 -25.43
N GLU A 190 53.16 62.46 -26.70
CA GLU A 190 52.53 61.80 -27.84
C GLU A 190 52.76 60.28 -27.80
N LYS A 191 54.00 59.84 -27.56
CA LYS A 191 54.33 58.40 -27.46
C LYS A 191 53.73 57.74 -26.21
N LEU A 192 53.50 58.48 -25.12
CA LEU A 192 52.77 57.99 -23.96
C LEU A 192 51.28 57.82 -24.30
N ASN A 193 50.67 58.84 -24.91
CA ASN A 193 49.27 58.83 -25.32
C ASN A 193 48.96 57.74 -26.37
N GLU A 194 49.83 57.52 -27.36
CA GLU A 194 49.76 56.37 -28.27
C GLU A 194 49.74 55.03 -27.51
N LYS A 195 50.56 54.88 -26.47
CA LYS A 195 50.65 53.63 -25.71
C LYS A 195 49.50 53.46 -24.72
N SER A 196 48.96 54.55 -24.17
CA SER A 196 47.71 54.53 -23.41
C SER A 196 46.53 54.14 -24.28
N LEU A 197 46.39 54.72 -25.48
CA LEU A 197 45.32 54.39 -26.41
C LEU A 197 45.37 52.91 -26.84
N LEU A 198 46.54 52.42 -27.27
CA LEU A 198 46.72 51.01 -27.65
C LEU A 198 46.50 50.03 -26.48
N LEU A 199 46.68 50.47 -25.23
CA LEU A 199 46.40 49.68 -24.04
C LEU A 199 44.90 49.68 -23.73
N GLU A 200 44.22 50.83 -23.86
CA GLU A 200 42.77 50.96 -23.70
C GLU A 200 42.01 50.17 -24.78
N GLU A 201 42.46 50.22 -26.04
CA GLU A 201 41.96 49.38 -27.15
C GLU A 201 42.14 47.89 -26.84
N ALA A 202 43.33 47.45 -26.41
CA ALA A 202 43.59 46.05 -26.09
C ALA A 202 42.82 45.55 -24.84
N GLU A 203 42.59 46.42 -23.85
CA GLU A 203 41.70 46.12 -22.73
C GLU A 203 40.24 46.02 -23.17
N GLU A 204 39.78 46.87 -24.08
CA GLU A 204 38.40 46.86 -24.57
C GLU A 204 38.13 45.63 -25.45
N ASP A 205 39.06 45.26 -26.33
CA ASP A 205 39.04 43.99 -27.07
C ASP A 205 38.98 42.79 -26.10
N MET A 206 39.77 42.82 -25.02
CA MET A 206 39.74 41.77 -23.99
C MET A 206 38.40 41.74 -23.23
N ARG A 207 37.81 42.90 -22.91
CA ARG A 207 36.47 42.99 -22.30
C ARG A 207 35.38 42.44 -23.23
N GLN A 208 35.44 42.77 -24.52
CA GLN A 208 34.50 42.25 -25.53
C GLN A 208 34.67 40.74 -25.75
N GLN A 209 35.90 40.22 -25.80
CA GLN A 209 36.14 38.77 -25.89
C GLN A 209 35.64 38.04 -24.65
N LEU A 210 35.83 38.58 -23.44
CA LEU A 210 35.29 38.00 -22.21
C LEU A 210 33.76 37.95 -22.23
N GLN A 211 33.08 39.04 -22.61
CA GLN A 211 31.62 39.08 -22.74
C GLN A 211 31.13 38.07 -23.79
N ALA A 212 31.75 38.02 -24.97
CA ALA A 212 31.40 37.05 -26.01
C ALA A 212 31.62 35.59 -25.55
N HIS A 213 32.68 35.31 -24.78
CA HIS A 213 32.91 33.99 -24.19
C HIS A 213 31.88 33.63 -23.10
N GLU A 214 31.45 34.58 -22.28
CA GLU A 214 30.37 34.39 -21.31
C GLU A 214 29.01 34.15 -22.00
N GLU A 215 28.70 34.88 -23.08
CA GLU A 215 27.50 34.65 -23.89
C GLU A 215 27.51 33.29 -24.60
N ILE A 216 28.63 32.91 -25.23
CA ILE A 216 28.79 31.58 -25.86
C ILE A 216 28.65 30.47 -24.81
N LYS A 217 29.29 30.61 -23.65
CA LYS A 217 29.18 29.65 -22.55
C LYS A 217 27.73 29.51 -22.08
N LYS A 218 27.02 30.63 -21.92
CA LYS A 218 25.60 30.64 -21.53
C LYS A 218 24.69 30.01 -22.58
N GLN A 219 24.98 30.20 -23.88
CA GLN A 219 24.24 29.53 -24.96
C GLN A 219 24.46 28.01 -24.93
N ILE A 220 25.70 27.56 -24.71
CA ILE A 220 26.02 26.13 -24.55
C ILE A 220 25.30 25.55 -23.33
N GLU A 221 25.34 26.23 -22.17
CA GLU A 221 24.63 25.79 -20.96
C GLU A 221 23.10 25.71 -21.18
N GLU A 222 22.50 26.68 -21.89
CA GLU A 222 21.07 26.63 -22.25
C GLU A 222 20.72 25.52 -23.25
N ASP A 223 21.61 25.16 -24.17
CA ASP A 223 21.40 24.07 -25.12
C ASP A 223 21.63 22.69 -24.49
N GLU A 224 22.62 22.54 -23.61
CA GLU A 224 22.80 21.34 -22.78
C GLU A 224 21.59 21.09 -21.87
N ASP A 225 21.07 22.13 -21.20
CA ASP A 225 19.83 22.02 -20.40
C ASP A 225 18.61 21.65 -21.26
N ARG A 226 18.53 22.16 -22.51
CA ARG A 226 17.50 21.77 -23.48
C ARG A 226 17.64 20.30 -23.88
N GLU A 227 18.83 19.82 -24.24
CA GLU A 227 19.07 18.41 -24.58
C GLU A 227 18.76 17.48 -23.40
N ILE A 228 19.16 17.84 -22.18
CA ILE A 228 18.88 17.07 -20.96
C ILE A 228 17.36 16.96 -20.71
N GLN A 229 16.62 18.06 -20.89
CA GLN A 229 15.15 18.05 -20.79
C GLN A 229 14.52 17.18 -21.88
N ASP A 230 14.99 17.29 -23.13
CA ASP A 230 14.45 16.55 -24.26
C ASP A 230 14.73 15.03 -24.14
N ILE A 231 15.92 14.65 -23.64
CA ILE A 231 16.28 13.28 -23.25
C ILE A 231 15.40 12.77 -22.11
N LYS A 232 15.20 13.59 -21.06
CA LYS A 232 14.33 13.25 -19.93
C LYS A 232 12.89 13.00 -20.38
N ILE A 233 12.32 13.86 -21.23
CA ILE A 233 10.97 13.70 -21.80
C ILE A 233 10.87 12.42 -22.64
N LYS A 234 11.90 12.09 -23.43
CA LYS A 234 11.96 10.82 -24.19
C LYS A 234 11.93 9.60 -23.26
N TYR A 235 12.71 9.60 -22.19
CA TYR A 235 12.73 8.50 -21.22
C TYR A 235 11.47 8.43 -20.34
N GLU A 236 10.89 9.57 -19.93
CA GLU A 236 9.62 9.60 -19.20
C GLU A 236 8.47 9.05 -20.04
N ARG A 237 8.42 9.38 -21.34
CA ARG A 237 7.47 8.78 -22.29
C ARG A 237 7.68 7.27 -22.43
N TRP A 238 8.90 6.80 -22.70
CA TRP A 238 9.20 5.36 -22.77
C TRP A 238 8.82 4.62 -21.47
N LEU A 239 9.04 5.26 -20.32
CA LEU A 239 8.65 4.70 -19.02
C LEU A 239 7.13 4.65 -18.81
N VAL A 240 6.35 5.54 -19.44
CA VAL A 240 4.88 5.48 -19.46
C VAL A 240 4.40 4.40 -20.44
N GLU A 241 4.93 4.38 -21.66
CA GLU A 241 4.60 3.37 -22.69
C GLU A 241 4.88 1.94 -22.19
N GLU A 242 6.03 1.71 -21.54
CA GLU A 242 6.37 0.41 -20.94
C GLU A 242 5.49 0.08 -19.72
N LYS A 243 5.05 1.08 -18.93
CA LYS A 243 4.08 0.85 -17.83
C LYS A 243 2.69 0.49 -18.37
N GLU A 244 2.25 1.11 -19.46
CA GLU A 244 0.98 0.80 -20.12
C GLU A 244 1.02 -0.60 -20.77
N SER A 245 2.10 -0.92 -21.48
CA SER A 245 2.40 -2.28 -21.97
C SER A 245 2.37 -3.31 -20.84
N ASN A 246 3.06 -3.04 -19.74
CA ASN A 246 3.08 -3.93 -18.57
C ASN A 246 1.69 -4.08 -17.89
N LEU A 247 0.86 -3.03 -17.92
CA LEU A 247 -0.51 -3.06 -17.42
C LEU A 247 -1.44 -3.83 -18.35
N GLN A 248 -1.30 -3.69 -19.67
CA GLN A 248 -2.01 -4.48 -20.68
C GLN A 248 -1.67 -5.97 -20.54
N LEU A 249 -0.38 -6.31 -20.48
CA LEU A 249 0.10 -7.68 -20.25
C LEU A 249 -0.39 -8.25 -18.92
N LYS A 250 -0.45 -7.45 -17.83
CA LYS A 250 -1.09 -7.87 -16.56
C LYS A 250 -2.60 -8.10 -16.70
N GLY A 251 -3.28 -7.30 -17.52
CA GLY A 251 -4.68 -7.52 -17.89
C GLY A 251 -4.88 -8.83 -18.64
N GLU A 252 -4.07 -9.09 -19.67
CA GLU A 252 -4.06 -10.32 -20.45
C GLU A 252 -3.74 -11.55 -19.59
N ILE A 253 -2.70 -11.48 -18.74
CA ILE A 253 -2.38 -12.52 -17.76
C ILE A 253 -3.55 -12.73 -16.79
N GLY A 254 -4.26 -11.67 -16.38
CA GLY A 254 -5.46 -11.76 -15.55
C GLY A 254 -6.63 -12.47 -16.26
N VAL A 255 -6.85 -12.21 -17.55
CA VAL A 255 -7.85 -12.90 -18.39
C VAL A 255 -7.44 -14.35 -18.65
N MET A 256 -6.17 -14.60 -18.95
CA MET A 256 -5.59 -15.91 -19.20
C MET A 256 -5.66 -16.79 -17.94
N ASN A 257 -5.35 -16.24 -16.76
CA ASN A 257 -5.52 -16.94 -15.48
C ASN A 257 -6.99 -17.23 -15.16
N LYS A 258 -7.94 -16.33 -15.48
CA LYS A 258 -9.38 -16.63 -15.36
C LYS A 258 -9.79 -17.79 -16.28
N ARG A 259 -9.30 -17.81 -17.52
CA ARG A 259 -9.56 -18.88 -18.51
C ARG A 259 -8.87 -20.20 -18.15
N LEU A 260 -7.67 -20.15 -17.58
CA LEU A 260 -6.96 -21.32 -17.07
C LEU A 260 -7.68 -21.89 -15.85
N ASN A 261 -8.19 -21.04 -14.96
CA ASN A 261 -9.00 -21.47 -13.80
C ASN A 261 -10.37 -22.04 -14.23
N SER A 262 -11.02 -21.50 -15.27
CA SER A 262 -12.26 -22.10 -15.79
C SER A 262 -11.98 -23.46 -16.44
N LEU A 263 -10.95 -23.56 -17.29
CA LEU A 263 -10.51 -24.83 -17.87
C LEU A 263 -10.09 -25.84 -16.80
N GLN A 264 -9.43 -25.43 -15.72
CA GLN A 264 -9.14 -26.32 -14.59
C GLN A 264 -10.39 -26.77 -13.83
N LYS A 265 -11.43 -25.94 -13.75
CA LYS A 265 -12.71 -26.32 -13.16
C LYS A 265 -13.46 -27.30 -14.05
N GLU A 266 -13.54 -27.02 -15.35
CA GLU A 266 -14.10 -27.92 -16.37
C GLU A 266 -13.36 -29.27 -16.40
N LEU A 267 -12.02 -29.28 -16.30
CA LEU A 267 -11.21 -30.50 -16.28
C LEU A 267 -11.41 -31.29 -14.96
N LYS A 268 -11.60 -30.61 -13.82
CA LYS A 268 -12.01 -31.27 -12.57
C LYS A 268 -13.41 -31.87 -12.67
N GLU A 269 -14.36 -31.15 -13.24
CA GLU A 269 -15.73 -31.64 -13.46
C GLU A 269 -15.71 -32.87 -14.38
N ARG A 270 -14.97 -32.82 -15.50
CA ARG A 270 -14.78 -33.98 -16.38
C ARG A 270 -14.02 -35.14 -15.73
N ASN A 271 -13.09 -34.89 -14.81
CA ASN A 271 -12.46 -35.96 -14.04
C ASN A 271 -13.45 -36.62 -13.08
N ASN A 272 -14.34 -35.86 -12.44
CA ASN A 272 -15.42 -36.41 -11.62
C ASN A 272 -16.38 -37.24 -12.49
N ASP A 273 -16.83 -36.71 -13.63
CA ASP A 273 -17.67 -37.44 -14.60
C ASP A 273 -17.03 -38.79 -15.01
N ILE A 274 -15.69 -38.78 -15.20
CA ILE A 274 -14.90 -39.98 -15.53
C ILE A 274 -14.80 -40.94 -14.33
N GLU A 275 -14.76 -40.47 -13.10
CA GLU A 275 -14.76 -41.31 -11.89
C GLU A 275 -16.14 -41.93 -11.63
N ASP A 276 -17.22 -41.16 -11.78
CA ASP A 276 -18.60 -41.66 -11.70
C ASP A 276 -18.88 -42.70 -12.80
N MET A 277 -18.49 -42.44 -14.04
CA MET A 277 -18.62 -43.42 -15.14
C MET A 277 -17.76 -44.68 -14.92
N LYS A 278 -16.58 -44.58 -14.28
CA LYS A 278 -15.78 -45.76 -13.89
C LYS A 278 -16.46 -46.54 -12.77
N LEU A 279 -17.09 -45.87 -11.81
CA LEU A 279 -17.82 -46.52 -10.72
C LEU A 279 -19.06 -47.26 -11.26
N GLU A 280 -19.80 -46.64 -12.18
CA GLU A 280 -20.91 -47.29 -12.88
C GLU A 280 -20.43 -48.46 -13.75
N GLN A 281 -19.33 -48.31 -14.50
CA GLN A 281 -18.70 -49.41 -15.23
C GLN A 281 -18.29 -50.57 -14.31
N GLN A 282 -17.75 -50.28 -13.13
CA GLN A 282 -17.36 -51.29 -12.13
C GLN A 282 -18.58 -52.00 -11.55
N ASN A 283 -19.66 -51.26 -11.27
CA ASN A 283 -20.94 -51.83 -10.80
C ASN A 283 -21.57 -52.74 -11.86
N LEU A 284 -21.63 -52.29 -13.12
CA LEU A 284 -22.11 -53.09 -14.26
C LEU A 284 -21.25 -54.33 -14.47
N GLN A 285 -19.92 -54.23 -14.36
CA GLN A 285 -19.03 -55.40 -14.45
C GLN A 285 -19.20 -56.36 -13.26
N GLY A 286 -19.57 -55.86 -12.09
CA GLY A 286 -19.98 -56.68 -10.94
C GLY A 286 -21.27 -57.46 -11.21
N ILE A 287 -22.28 -56.79 -11.76
CA ILE A 287 -23.55 -57.41 -12.17
C ILE A 287 -23.32 -58.48 -13.24
N ILE A 288 -22.53 -58.18 -14.28
CA ILE A 288 -22.14 -59.15 -15.32
C ILE A 288 -21.49 -60.39 -14.68
N LYS A 289 -20.51 -60.23 -13.78
CA LYS A 289 -19.86 -61.35 -13.08
C LYS A 289 -20.82 -62.18 -12.23
N SER A 290 -21.85 -61.58 -11.63
CA SER A 290 -22.91 -62.34 -10.94
C SER A 290 -23.77 -63.14 -11.91
N LEU A 291 -24.17 -62.56 -13.04
CA LEU A 291 -24.99 -63.24 -14.05
C LEU A 291 -24.20 -64.35 -14.75
N GLU A 292 -22.92 -64.16 -15.04
CA GLU A 292 -22.01 -65.20 -15.54
C GLU A 292 -21.91 -66.38 -14.57
N LYS A 293 -21.82 -66.10 -13.26
CA LYS A 293 -21.82 -67.13 -12.21
C LYS A 293 -23.15 -67.88 -12.14
N ASP A 294 -24.28 -67.18 -12.24
CA ASP A 294 -25.60 -67.81 -12.22
C ASP A 294 -25.88 -68.63 -13.49
N ILE A 295 -25.44 -68.16 -14.65
CA ILE A 295 -25.44 -68.93 -15.91
C ILE A 295 -24.58 -70.20 -15.77
N SER A 296 -23.39 -70.09 -15.18
CA SER A 296 -22.53 -71.25 -14.89
C SER A 296 -23.19 -72.24 -13.93
N MET A 297 -23.79 -71.76 -12.83
CA MET A 297 -24.56 -72.57 -11.88
C MET A 297 -25.74 -73.28 -12.56
N LEU A 298 -26.51 -72.57 -13.39
CA LEU A 298 -27.60 -73.14 -14.18
C LEU A 298 -27.09 -74.19 -15.19
N ASN A 299 -25.98 -73.94 -15.87
CA ASN A 299 -25.37 -74.91 -16.80
C ASN A 299 -24.93 -76.19 -16.08
N THR A 300 -24.26 -76.12 -14.91
CA THR A 300 -23.94 -77.35 -14.16
C THR A 300 -25.18 -78.07 -13.62
N ASN A 301 -26.29 -77.34 -13.38
CA ASN A 301 -27.55 -77.95 -12.97
C ASN A 301 -28.29 -78.60 -14.15
N ILE A 302 -28.17 -78.04 -15.36
CA ILE A 302 -28.60 -78.68 -16.61
C ILE A 302 -27.77 -79.93 -16.86
N GLU A 303 -26.44 -79.87 -16.78
CA GLU A 303 -25.53 -81.02 -16.92
C GLU A 303 -25.87 -82.15 -15.93
N LYS A 304 -26.02 -81.85 -14.64
CA LYS A 304 -26.46 -82.83 -13.63
C LYS A 304 -27.82 -83.46 -13.97
N ARG A 305 -28.77 -82.67 -14.50
CA ARG A 305 -30.08 -83.17 -14.95
C ARG A 305 -29.94 -84.04 -16.19
N THR A 306 -29.12 -83.68 -17.17
CA THR A 306 -28.83 -84.48 -18.37
C THR A 306 -28.19 -85.81 -17.99
N ASN A 307 -27.21 -85.81 -17.09
CA ASN A 307 -26.59 -87.04 -16.57
C ASN A 307 -27.62 -87.91 -15.83
N THR A 308 -28.48 -87.30 -15.00
CA THR A 308 -29.58 -88.01 -14.33
C THR A 308 -30.57 -88.61 -15.35
N ILE A 309 -30.91 -87.88 -16.41
CA ILE A 309 -31.77 -88.36 -17.50
C ILE A 309 -31.10 -89.55 -18.20
N GLN A 310 -29.81 -89.44 -18.56
CA GLN A 310 -29.05 -90.52 -19.20
C GLN A 310 -28.96 -91.78 -18.33
N GLU A 311 -28.82 -91.65 -17.01
CA GLU A 311 -28.91 -92.76 -16.05
C GLU A 311 -30.32 -93.40 -16.04
N LYS A 312 -31.38 -92.59 -16.08
CA LYS A 312 -32.76 -93.10 -16.16
C LYS A 312 -33.06 -93.76 -17.51
N GLU A 313 -32.57 -93.21 -18.62
CA GLU A 313 -32.69 -93.80 -19.96
C GLU A 313 -31.95 -95.14 -20.04
N LYS A 314 -30.74 -95.22 -19.48
CA LYS A 314 -30.00 -96.49 -19.34
C LYS A 314 -30.77 -97.50 -18.49
N HIS A 315 -31.34 -97.07 -17.36
CA HIS A 315 -32.17 -97.94 -16.52
C HIS A 315 -33.46 -98.40 -17.25
N ILE A 316 -34.09 -97.53 -18.04
CA ILE A 316 -35.23 -97.88 -18.91
C ILE A 316 -34.81 -98.86 -20.01
N TYR A 317 -33.61 -98.74 -20.56
CA TYR A 317 -33.05 -99.69 -21.53
C TYR A 317 -32.81 -101.07 -20.89
N ASP A 318 -32.18 -101.11 -19.71
CA ASP A 318 -31.95 -102.35 -18.96
C ASP A 318 -33.27 -103.00 -18.53
N LEU A 319 -34.27 -102.22 -18.12
CA LEU A 319 -35.63 -102.70 -17.85
C LEU A 319 -36.33 -103.19 -19.12
N LYS A 320 -36.21 -102.51 -20.27
CA LYS A 320 -36.74 -102.99 -21.56
C LYS A 320 -36.12 -104.33 -21.95
N LYS A 321 -34.81 -104.49 -21.82
CA LYS A 321 -34.10 -105.74 -22.10
C LYS A 321 -34.59 -106.86 -21.15
N LYS A 322 -34.70 -106.57 -19.85
CA LYS A 322 -35.23 -107.52 -18.87
C LYS A 322 -36.71 -107.84 -19.10
N ASN A 323 -37.49 -106.91 -19.64
CA ASN A 323 -38.87 -107.16 -20.05
C ASN A 323 -38.95 -108.04 -21.32
N GLN A 324 -38.04 -107.90 -22.29
CA GLN A 324 -37.91 -108.82 -23.42
C GLN A 324 -37.46 -110.23 -22.99
N GLU A 325 -36.63 -110.33 -21.94
CA GLU A 325 -36.31 -111.60 -21.30
C GLU A 325 -37.55 -112.20 -20.60
N LEU A 326 -38.34 -111.40 -19.91
CA LEU A 326 -39.63 -111.80 -19.35
C LEU A 326 -40.68 -112.16 -20.41
N GLU A 327 -40.68 -111.54 -21.59
CA GLU A 327 -41.52 -111.93 -22.73
C GLU A 327 -41.11 -113.30 -23.29
N LYS A 328 -39.81 -113.62 -23.32
CA LYS A 328 -39.33 -114.96 -23.68
C LYS A 328 -39.72 -116.00 -22.62
N PHE A 329 -39.57 -115.68 -21.33
CA PHE A 329 -40.08 -116.54 -20.26
C PHE A 329 -41.61 -116.70 -20.34
N LYS A 330 -42.34 -115.63 -20.64
CA LYS A 330 -43.79 -115.67 -20.88
C LYS A 330 -44.12 -116.58 -22.06
N PHE A 331 -43.39 -116.54 -23.17
CA PHE A 331 -43.65 -117.42 -24.31
C PHE A 331 -43.44 -118.92 -23.97
N VAL A 332 -42.40 -119.23 -23.18
CA VAL A 332 -42.15 -120.59 -22.66
C VAL A 332 -43.23 -121.01 -21.67
N LEU A 333 -43.67 -120.11 -20.80
CA LEU A 333 -44.75 -120.35 -19.85
C LEU A 333 -46.12 -120.47 -20.53
N ASP A 334 -46.41 -119.66 -21.55
CA ASP A 334 -47.64 -119.73 -22.36
C ASP A 334 -47.69 -121.07 -23.10
N HIS A 335 -46.58 -121.54 -23.70
CA HIS A 335 -46.50 -122.88 -24.27
C HIS A 335 -46.72 -123.99 -23.23
N ARG A 336 -46.22 -123.81 -21.99
CA ARG A 336 -46.42 -124.77 -20.89
C ARG A 336 -47.87 -124.73 -20.35
N ILE A 337 -48.48 -123.56 -20.30
CA ILE A 337 -49.89 -123.33 -19.98
C ILE A 337 -50.77 -123.96 -21.07
N GLU A 338 -50.38 -123.90 -22.34
CA GLU A 338 -51.13 -124.52 -23.44
C GLU A 338 -51.06 -126.06 -23.39
N GLN A 339 -49.92 -126.64 -22.99
CA GLN A 339 -49.84 -128.07 -22.65
C GLN A 339 -50.76 -128.43 -21.48
N PHE A 340 -50.75 -127.64 -20.39
CA PHE A 340 -51.62 -127.87 -19.24
C PHE A 340 -53.10 -127.58 -19.52
N ARG A 341 -53.43 -126.69 -20.47
CA ARG A 341 -54.79 -126.46 -20.97
C ARG A 341 -55.31 -127.68 -21.70
N LYS A 342 -54.52 -128.32 -22.57
CA LYS A 342 -54.95 -129.56 -23.24
C LYS A 342 -55.13 -130.73 -22.25
N GLN A 343 -54.32 -130.81 -21.20
CA GLN A 343 -54.60 -131.76 -20.09
C GLN A 343 -55.88 -131.39 -19.33
N LYS A 344 -56.11 -130.11 -19.03
CA LYS A 344 -57.35 -129.63 -18.40
C LYS A 344 -58.58 -129.89 -19.27
N GLU A 345 -58.50 -129.68 -20.58
CA GLU A 345 -59.59 -129.88 -21.53
C GLU A 345 -59.95 -131.37 -21.67
N SER A 346 -58.96 -132.26 -21.61
CA SER A 346 -59.21 -133.71 -21.44
C SER A 346 -59.97 -133.97 -20.14
N HIS A 347 -59.43 -133.52 -19.00
CA HIS A 347 -60.02 -133.76 -17.69
C HIS A 347 -61.36 -133.06 -17.46
N GLU A 348 -61.65 -131.93 -18.11
CA GLU A 348 -62.93 -131.22 -18.02
C GLU A 348 -64.01 -131.92 -18.88
N ASN A 349 -63.62 -132.66 -19.93
CA ASN A 349 -64.54 -133.57 -20.64
C ASN A 349 -64.78 -134.88 -19.86
N ASP A 350 -63.74 -135.44 -19.21
CA ASP A 350 -63.90 -136.55 -18.27
C ASP A 350 -64.82 -136.16 -17.09
N ILE A 351 -64.61 -134.97 -16.51
CA ILE A 351 -65.45 -134.44 -15.43
C ILE A 351 -66.87 -134.17 -15.91
N LYS A 352 -67.10 -133.64 -17.12
CA LYS A 352 -68.45 -133.48 -17.68
C LYS A 352 -69.19 -134.80 -17.81
N THR A 353 -68.55 -135.83 -18.38
CA THR A 353 -69.18 -137.14 -18.55
C THR A 353 -69.46 -137.81 -17.20
N MET A 354 -68.59 -137.65 -16.20
CA MET A 354 -68.89 -138.05 -14.82
C MET A 354 -70.02 -137.23 -14.18
N GLN A 355 -70.07 -135.92 -14.38
CA GLN A 355 -71.15 -135.05 -13.87
C GLN A 355 -72.51 -135.39 -14.50
N GLU A 356 -72.56 -135.72 -15.79
CA GLU A 356 -73.79 -136.17 -16.46
C GLU A 356 -74.24 -137.55 -15.96
N GLN A 357 -73.32 -138.45 -15.61
CA GLN A 357 -73.64 -139.73 -14.94
C GLN A 357 -74.15 -139.49 -13.52
N ILE A 358 -73.48 -138.62 -12.74
CA ILE A 358 -73.89 -138.25 -11.38
C ILE A 358 -75.28 -137.61 -11.39
N HIS A 359 -75.55 -136.60 -12.23
CA HIS A 359 -76.88 -136.00 -12.39
C HIS A 359 -77.94 -136.94 -13.00
N LYS A 360 -77.57 -138.14 -13.44
CA LYS A 360 -78.53 -139.22 -13.76
C LYS A 360 -78.82 -140.05 -12.52
N MET A 361 -77.77 -140.55 -11.87
CA MET A 361 -77.85 -141.30 -10.61
C MET A 361 -78.52 -140.51 -9.49
N GLU A 362 -78.32 -139.19 -9.39
CA GLU A 362 -78.95 -138.32 -8.39
C GLU A 362 -80.46 -138.16 -8.62
N ARG A 363 -80.92 -138.11 -9.87
CA ARG A 363 -82.37 -138.10 -10.18
C ARG A 363 -83.00 -139.47 -9.90
N GLU A 364 -82.30 -140.54 -10.23
CA GLU A 364 -82.71 -141.91 -9.88
C GLU A 364 -82.73 -142.09 -8.34
N LEU A 365 -81.76 -141.55 -7.60
CA LEU A 365 -81.71 -141.53 -6.13
C LEU A 365 -82.81 -140.67 -5.52
N GLU A 366 -83.08 -139.47 -6.04
CA GLU A 366 -84.20 -138.65 -5.55
C GLU A 366 -85.55 -139.34 -5.78
N GLN A 367 -85.74 -139.96 -6.95
CA GLN A 367 -86.98 -140.67 -7.26
C GLN A 367 -87.14 -141.90 -6.36
N LEU A 368 -86.09 -142.73 -6.24
CA LEU A 368 -86.07 -143.85 -5.30
C LEU A 368 -86.24 -143.38 -3.84
N HIS A 369 -85.70 -142.22 -3.45
CA HIS A 369 -85.88 -141.70 -2.09
C HIS A 369 -87.32 -141.20 -1.86
N LYS A 370 -87.96 -140.56 -2.86
CA LYS A 370 -89.38 -140.16 -2.81
C LYS A 370 -90.28 -141.40 -2.72
N GLU A 371 -90.03 -142.42 -3.53
CA GLU A 371 -90.72 -143.72 -3.47
C GLU A 371 -90.49 -144.42 -2.11
N ASN A 372 -89.26 -144.42 -1.59
CA ASN A 372 -88.91 -145.03 -0.29
C ASN A 372 -89.54 -144.27 0.89
N THR A 373 -89.66 -142.94 0.84
CA THR A 373 -90.41 -142.17 1.85
C THR A 373 -91.91 -142.42 1.77
N GLN A 374 -92.48 -142.53 0.56
CA GLN A 374 -93.89 -142.85 0.39
C GLN A 374 -94.20 -144.27 0.87
N LEU A 375 -93.32 -145.24 0.58
CA LEU A 375 -93.40 -146.60 1.09
C LEU A 375 -93.23 -146.66 2.61
N LYS A 376 -92.31 -145.88 3.21
CA LYS A 376 -92.20 -145.75 4.67
C LYS A 376 -93.48 -145.19 5.31
N LEU A 377 -94.11 -144.19 4.70
CA LEU A 377 -95.40 -143.64 5.12
C LEU A 377 -96.54 -144.69 5.02
N ASN A 378 -96.59 -145.44 3.93
CA ASN A 378 -97.53 -146.55 3.78
C ASN A 378 -97.27 -147.66 4.82
N ILE A 379 -96.00 -147.98 5.10
CA ILE A 379 -95.60 -148.98 6.10
C ILE A 379 -95.96 -148.53 7.52
N THR A 380 -95.79 -147.25 7.88
CA THR A 380 -96.19 -146.75 9.22
C THR A 380 -97.71 -146.68 9.36
N GLN A 381 -98.45 -146.25 8.32
CA GLN A 381 -99.92 -146.30 8.32
C GLN A 381 -100.45 -147.74 8.40
N LEU A 382 -99.83 -148.70 7.70
CA LEU A 382 -100.18 -150.12 7.79
C LEU A 382 -99.83 -150.71 9.16
N HIS A 383 -98.70 -150.36 9.77
CA HIS A 383 -98.39 -150.78 11.14
C HIS A 383 -99.35 -150.17 12.17
N GLN A 384 -99.78 -148.93 12.00
CA GLN A 384 -100.79 -148.30 12.88
C GLN A 384 -102.15 -149.00 12.73
N LYS A 385 -102.60 -149.28 11.50
CA LYS A 385 -103.80 -150.08 11.25
C LYS A 385 -103.70 -151.49 11.84
N LEU A 386 -102.60 -152.19 11.59
CA LEU A 386 -102.32 -153.52 12.14
C LEU A 386 -102.39 -153.51 13.67
N LYS A 387 -101.71 -152.56 14.32
CA LYS A 387 -101.70 -152.41 15.78
C LYS A 387 -103.08 -152.00 16.34
N ALA A 388 -103.90 -151.27 15.60
CA ALA A 388 -105.29 -151.03 15.98
C ALA A 388 -106.11 -152.34 15.91
N THR A 389 -106.08 -153.05 14.77
CA THR A 389 -106.82 -154.31 14.60
C THR A 389 -106.37 -155.42 15.52
N ASP A 390 -105.08 -155.49 15.89
CA ASP A 390 -104.55 -156.50 16.82
C ASP A 390 -104.93 -156.19 18.27
N ASN A 391 -105.00 -154.90 18.65
CA ASN A 391 -105.58 -154.48 19.94
C ASN A 391 -107.10 -154.77 20.02
N GLU A 392 -107.84 -154.61 18.92
CA GLU A 392 -109.26 -154.98 18.85
C GLU A 392 -109.44 -156.50 18.92
N LEU A 393 -108.64 -157.27 18.18
CA LEU A 393 -108.61 -158.73 18.21
C LEU A 393 -108.22 -159.26 19.59
N HIS A 394 -107.30 -158.59 20.30
CA HIS A 394 -106.99 -158.90 21.70
C HIS A 394 -108.17 -158.59 22.63
N LYS A 395 -108.88 -157.47 22.47
CA LYS A 395 -110.10 -157.16 23.24
C LYS A 395 -111.19 -158.21 23.01
N GLU A 396 -111.43 -158.63 21.78
CA GLU A 396 -112.41 -159.68 21.46
C GLU A 396 -111.97 -161.08 21.94
N ARG A 397 -110.67 -161.41 21.87
CA ARG A 397 -110.13 -162.62 22.52
C ARG A 397 -110.35 -162.60 24.04
N GLN A 398 -110.14 -161.46 24.70
CA GLN A 398 -110.37 -161.30 26.13
C GLN A 398 -111.86 -161.46 26.49
N LYS A 399 -112.76 -160.82 25.73
CA LYS A 399 -114.22 -161.01 25.86
C LYS A 399 -114.62 -162.47 25.67
N LYS A 400 -114.09 -163.13 24.62
CA LYS A 400 -114.35 -164.56 24.37
C LYS A 400 -113.88 -165.43 25.53
N GLN A 401 -112.68 -165.22 26.05
CA GLN A 401 -112.17 -165.99 27.21
C GLN A 401 -113.01 -165.76 28.46
N ASN A 402 -113.45 -164.52 28.72
CA ASN A 402 -114.33 -164.20 29.85
C ASN A 402 -115.71 -164.86 29.70
N MET A 403 -116.30 -164.83 28.49
CA MET A 403 -117.55 -165.55 28.19
C MET A 403 -117.39 -167.07 28.30
N GLU A 404 -116.31 -167.65 27.78
CA GLU A 404 -116.03 -169.08 27.94
C GLU A 404 -115.84 -169.47 29.42
N ALA A 405 -115.20 -168.62 30.23
CA ALA A 405 -115.04 -168.84 31.66
C ALA A 405 -116.38 -168.75 32.41
N LEU A 406 -117.25 -167.81 32.03
CA LEU A 406 -118.59 -167.65 32.60
C LEU A 406 -119.50 -168.83 32.22
N ILE A 407 -119.46 -169.26 30.94
CA ILE A 407 -120.16 -170.46 30.45
C ILE A 407 -119.62 -171.73 31.14
N LYS A 408 -118.30 -171.86 31.32
CA LYS A 408 -117.69 -173.00 32.05
C LYS A 408 -118.11 -173.03 33.52
N ARG A 409 -118.18 -171.87 34.20
CA ARG A 409 -118.69 -171.77 35.58
C ARG A 409 -120.16 -172.14 35.66
N PHE A 410 -121.02 -171.56 34.80
CA PHE A 410 -122.44 -171.93 34.73
C PHE A 410 -122.64 -173.43 34.44
N LYS A 411 -121.86 -174.00 33.52
CA LYS A 411 -121.93 -175.44 33.18
C LYS A 411 -121.43 -176.34 34.32
N MET A 412 -120.46 -175.90 35.13
CA MET A 412 -120.02 -176.60 36.34
C MET A 412 -121.09 -176.53 37.44
N ASP A 413 -121.61 -175.33 37.73
CA ASP A 413 -122.68 -175.09 38.69
C ASP A 413 -123.94 -175.93 38.32
N LEU A 414 -124.27 -176.01 37.03
CA LEU A 414 -125.34 -176.84 36.48
C LEU A 414 -125.05 -178.35 36.60
N HIS A 415 -123.82 -178.81 36.32
CA HIS A 415 -123.45 -180.22 36.46
C HIS A 415 -123.48 -180.67 37.93
N ASN A 416 -123.10 -179.80 38.86
CA ASN A 416 -123.24 -180.03 40.29
C ASN A 416 -124.72 -180.19 40.69
N CYS A 417 -125.64 -179.42 40.09
CA CYS A 417 -127.08 -179.62 40.28
C CYS A 417 -127.55 -180.97 39.71
N VAL A 418 -127.09 -181.36 38.52
CA VAL A 418 -127.40 -182.65 37.86
C VAL A 418 -126.97 -183.86 38.71
N GLY A 419 -125.90 -183.74 39.50
CA GLY A 419 -125.47 -184.76 40.47
C GLY A 419 -126.53 -185.14 41.51
N PHE A 420 -127.54 -184.28 41.75
CA PHE A 420 -128.63 -184.53 42.71
C PHE A 420 -129.92 -185.08 42.08
N ILE A 421 -129.88 -185.60 40.85
CA ILE A 421 -131.07 -186.15 40.15
C ILE A 421 -131.83 -187.21 40.96
N GLN A 422 -131.15 -188.04 41.75
CA GLN A 422 -131.80 -189.06 42.60
C GLN A 422 -132.37 -188.50 43.92
N ASP A 423 -132.10 -187.25 44.28
CA ASP A 423 -132.56 -186.59 45.51
C ASP A 423 -133.28 -185.26 45.18
N TYR A 424 -134.56 -185.40 44.83
CA TYR A 424 -135.44 -184.32 44.37
C TYR A 424 -135.42 -183.05 45.26
N LYS A 425 -135.25 -183.19 46.58
CA LYS A 425 -135.24 -182.05 47.51
C LYS A 425 -133.98 -181.19 47.35
N LYS A 426 -132.83 -181.79 47.05
CA LYS A 426 -131.55 -181.07 46.82
C LYS A 426 -131.53 -180.41 45.43
N LEU A 427 -132.00 -181.11 44.40
CA LEU A 427 -132.07 -180.58 43.03
C LEU A 427 -132.84 -179.25 42.94
N LYS A 428 -133.98 -179.15 43.66
CA LYS A 428 -134.82 -177.93 43.70
C LYS A 428 -134.14 -176.72 44.38
N ALA A 429 -133.14 -176.94 45.22
CA ALA A 429 -132.38 -175.87 45.86
C ALA A 429 -131.32 -175.29 44.91
N GLY A 430 -130.45 -176.12 44.33
CA GLY A 430 -129.35 -175.65 43.47
C GLY A 430 -129.81 -174.88 42.22
N ILE A 431 -130.94 -175.26 41.63
CA ILE A 431 -131.54 -174.54 40.49
C ILE A 431 -131.93 -173.09 40.85
N ARG A 432 -132.24 -172.79 42.12
CA ARG A 432 -132.53 -171.41 42.56
C ARG A 432 -131.28 -170.55 42.68
N GLU A 433 -130.18 -171.08 43.21
CA GLU A 433 -128.90 -170.35 43.33
C GLU A 433 -128.31 -169.98 41.96
N LEU A 434 -128.51 -170.84 40.95
CA LEU A 434 -128.13 -170.55 39.56
C LEU A 434 -128.85 -169.31 38.99
N TYR A 435 -130.10 -169.06 39.37
CA TYR A 435 -130.91 -167.99 38.77
C TYR A 435 -130.48 -166.59 39.23
N THR A 436 -130.26 -166.38 40.53
CA THR A 436 -129.87 -165.08 41.09
C THR A 436 -128.46 -164.63 40.70
N LYS A 437 -127.58 -165.56 40.32
CA LYS A 437 -126.12 -165.32 40.25
C LYS A 437 -125.62 -164.78 38.90
N TYR A 438 -126.42 -164.85 37.83
CA TYR A 438 -125.95 -164.63 36.45
C TYR A 438 -126.76 -163.61 35.63
N VAL A 439 -127.71 -162.86 36.22
CA VAL A 439 -128.76 -162.14 35.45
C VAL A 439 -128.76 -160.60 35.57
N GLN A 440 -128.21 -159.97 36.62
CA GLN A 440 -128.80 -158.70 37.11
C GLN A 440 -127.88 -157.46 37.37
N GLN A 441 -126.67 -157.34 36.78
CA GLN A 441 -125.77 -156.17 37.01
C GLN A 441 -124.90 -155.78 35.79
N LEU A 442 -125.17 -154.66 35.08
CA LEU A 442 -124.34 -154.14 33.95
C LEU A 442 -124.78 -152.74 33.40
N GLU A 443 -124.07 -151.60 33.66
CA GLU A 443 -124.14 -150.31 32.87
C GLU A 443 -123.14 -149.16 33.31
N MET A 444 -122.89 -148.16 32.42
CA MET A 444 -122.22 -146.81 32.56
C MET A 444 -120.68 -146.56 32.24
N VAL A 445 -120.29 -145.31 31.82
CA VAL A 445 -119.06 -144.88 31.03
C VAL A 445 -118.53 -143.40 31.34
N ALA A 446 -117.53 -142.79 30.62
CA ALA A 446 -116.71 -141.54 30.92
C ALA A 446 -116.32 -140.58 29.70
N MET A 447 -115.60 -139.42 29.85
CA MET A 447 -115.19 -138.42 28.75
C MET A 447 -114.08 -137.30 29.05
N GLU A 448 -113.85 -136.30 28.11
CA GLU A 448 -113.19 -134.91 28.17
C GLU A 448 -111.89 -134.51 27.33
N GLU A 449 -111.46 -133.20 27.23
CA GLU A 449 -110.80 -132.53 26.02
C GLU A 449 -109.52 -131.54 26.11
N ILE A 450 -109.37 -130.41 25.33
CA ILE A 450 -108.08 -129.82 24.70
C ILE A 450 -107.84 -128.23 24.69
N ASP A 451 -106.60 -127.67 24.42
CA ASP A 451 -106.23 -126.22 24.08
C ASP A 451 -105.05 -126.04 23.01
N THR A 452 -104.58 -124.80 22.66
CA THR A 452 -104.19 -124.39 21.27
C THR A 452 -102.92 -123.50 20.98
N ASP A 453 -103.04 -122.16 20.76
CA ASP A 453 -102.37 -121.31 19.70
C ASP A 453 -100.81 -121.26 19.54
N LEU A 454 -100.12 -120.24 20.09
CA LEU A 454 -98.68 -119.86 19.93
C LEU A 454 -98.21 -119.15 18.63
N GLN A 455 -99.06 -118.77 17.66
CA GLN A 455 -98.58 -118.52 16.27
C GLN A 455 -98.28 -117.07 15.83
N GLN A 456 -98.78 -116.01 16.48
CA GLN A 456 -98.83 -114.68 15.84
C GLN A 456 -97.56 -113.80 15.92
N GLU A 457 -96.64 -114.06 16.86
CA GLU A 457 -95.52 -113.15 17.18
C GLU A 457 -94.49 -112.96 16.04
N TYR A 458 -94.29 -114.01 15.23
CA TYR A 458 -93.07 -114.20 14.44
C TYR A 458 -92.90 -113.26 13.24
N ILE A 459 -93.98 -112.65 12.74
CA ILE A 459 -93.99 -111.96 11.44
C ILE A 459 -93.34 -110.56 11.51
N ARG A 460 -93.46 -109.85 12.63
CA ARG A 460 -93.12 -108.41 12.72
C ARG A 460 -91.63 -108.09 12.63
N GLN A 461 -90.73 -109.00 13.00
CA GLN A 461 -89.31 -108.68 13.16
C GLN A 461 -88.55 -108.49 11.84
N ARG A 462 -89.04 -109.08 10.74
CA ARG A 462 -88.31 -109.15 9.46
C ARG A 462 -88.17 -107.81 8.74
N GLU A 463 -89.22 -106.98 8.72
CA GLU A 463 -89.24 -105.74 7.91
C GLU A 463 -88.33 -104.60 8.42
N TYR A 464 -87.84 -104.70 9.66
CA TYR A 464 -87.03 -103.64 10.28
C TYR A 464 -85.59 -103.61 9.76
N LEU A 465 -85.03 -104.79 9.43
CA LEU A 465 -83.62 -104.94 9.06
C LEU A 465 -83.33 -104.42 7.64
N GLU A 466 -84.23 -104.66 6.68
CA GLU A 466 -84.04 -104.30 5.28
C GLU A 466 -83.94 -102.77 5.07
N ARG A 467 -84.66 -101.97 5.88
CA ARG A 467 -84.65 -100.50 5.80
C ARG A 467 -83.33 -99.86 6.25
N ASN A 468 -82.63 -100.45 7.22
CA ASN A 468 -81.39 -99.87 7.77
C ASN A 468 -80.21 -99.94 6.80
N LEU A 469 -80.09 -101.02 6.01
CA LEU A 469 -79.01 -101.20 5.03
C LEU A 469 -78.99 -100.10 3.95
N ALA A 470 -80.16 -99.63 3.53
CA ALA A 470 -80.32 -98.58 2.52
C ALA A 470 -80.02 -97.15 3.03
N ALA A 471 -79.87 -96.95 4.35
CA ALA A 471 -79.48 -95.67 4.94
C ALA A 471 -77.94 -95.51 4.94
N LEU A 472 -77.22 -96.53 5.42
CA LEU A 472 -75.75 -96.50 5.55
C LEU A 472 -75.05 -96.22 4.21
N LYS A 473 -75.50 -96.85 3.13
CA LYS A 473 -74.88 -96.73 1.79
C LYS A 473 -74.93 -95.29 1.22
N ARG A 474 -75.87 -94.45 1.66
CA ARG A 474 -75.96 -93.03 1.28
C ARG A 474 -75.09 -92.10 2.12
N LYS A 475 -74.70 -92.50 3.34
CA LYS A 475 -73.86 -91.67 4.21
C LYS A 475 -72.42 -91.61 3.70
N ALA A 476 -71.84 -92.76 3.37
CA ALA A 476 -70.44 -92.89 2.95
C ALA A 476 -70.07 -92.02 1.72
N VAL A 477 -71.00 -91.79 0.78
CA VAL A 477 -70.75 -90.93 -0.39
C VAL A 477 -70.58 -89.47 0.00
N LYS A 478 -71.40 -88.95 0.93
CA LYS A 478 -71.30 -87.55 1.38
C LYS A 478 -70.01 -87.26 2.15
N ASP A 479 -69.56 -88.19 2.97
CA ASP A 479 -68.35 -88.00 3.77
C ASP A 479 -67.10 -87.87 2.86
N GLN A 480 -67.09 -88.54 1.70
CA GLN A 480 -66.08 -88.40 0.64
C GLN A 480 -66.04 -86.99 0.02
N GLU A 481 -67.21 -86.42 -0.29
CA GLU A 481 -67.36 -85.07 -0.88
C GLU A 481 -66.91 -83.98 0.11
N VAL A 482 -67.27 -84.12 1.39
CA VAL A 482 -66.87 -83.20 2.47
C VAL A 482 -65.35 -83.18 2.64
N HIS A 483 -64.68 -84.33 2.57
CA HIS A 483 -63.21 -84.40 2.64
C HIS A 483 -62.51 -83.67 1.48
N GLN A 484 -63.03 -83.75 0.26
CA GLN A 484 -62.48 -83.01 -0.88
C GLN A 484 -62.64 -81.50 -0.70
N ALA A 485 -63.84 -81.04 -0.29
CA ALA A 485 -64.11 -79.62 -0.05
C ALA A 485 -63.25 -79.03 1.09
N ALA A 486 -62.99 -79.80 2.15
CA ALA A 486 -62.10 -79.40 3.24
C ALA A 486 -60.65 -79.23 2.77
N TYR A 487 -60.14 -80.16 1.95
CA TYR A 487 -58.78 -80.08 1.40
C TYR A 487 -58.57 -78.83 0.54
N THR A 488 -59.56 -78.47 -0.29
CA THR A 488 -59.50 -77.25 -1.12
C THR A 488 -59.47 -75.97 -0.27
N ARG A 489 -60.24 -75.89 0.82
CA ARG A 489 -60.21 -74.72 1.74
C ARG A 489 -58.86 -74.56 2.41
N ILE A 490 -58.31 -75.63 2.99
CA ILE A 490 -56.99 -75.61 3.64
C ILE A 490 -55.92 -75.13 2.65
N MET A 491 -56.00 -75.53 1.38
CA MET A 491 -55.07 -75.08 0.35
C MET A 491 -55.23 -73.59 0.00
N GLN A 492 -56.46 -73.04 0.03
CA GLN A 492 -56.72 -71.61 -0.17
C GLN A 492 -56.28 -70.76 1.03
N GLU A 493 -56.57 -71.22 2.25
CA GLU A 493 -56.16 -70.57 3.51
C GLU A 493 -54.63 -70.48 3.61
N ASN A 494 -53.91 -71.56 3.28
CA ASN A 494 -52.44 -71.52 3.20
C ASN A 494 -51.92 -70.52 2.16
N VAL A 495 -52.57 -70.36 1.00
CA VAL A 495 -52.18 -69.35 0.00
C VAL A 495 -52.44 -67.92 0.50
N SER A 496 -53.50 -67.70 1.27
CA SER A 496 -53.79 -66.40 1.90
C SER A 496 -52.77 -66.07 2.99
N LEU A 497 -52.45 -67.01 3.89
CA LEU A 497 -51.43 -66.85 4.93
C LEU A 497 -50.04 -66.59 4.34
N ILE A 498 -49.71 -67.20 3.20
CA ILE A 498 -48.45 -66.92 2.48
C ILE A 498 -48.42 -65.48 1.92
N LYS A 499 -49.57 -64.90 1.56
CA LYS A 499 -49.64 -63.46 1.20
C LYS A 499 -49.45 -62.59 2.43
N GLU A 500 -50.22 -62.79 3.48
CA GLU A 500 -50.10 -62.03 4.73
C GLU A 500 -48.68 -62.07 5.30
N ILE A 501 -47.98 -63.21 5.25
CA ILE A 501 -46.57 -63.33 5.65
C ILE A 501 -45.63 -62.49 4.78
N ASN A 502 -45.90 -62.33 3.48
CA ASN A 502 -45.09 -61.50 2.59
C ASN A 502 -45.44 -60.01 2.73
N ASP A 503 -46.72 -59.67 2.91
CA ASP A 503 -47.18 -58.31 3.15
C ASP A 503 -46.62 -57.79 4.49
N LEU A 504 -46.69 -58.59 5.56
CA LEU A 504 -46.05 -58.30 6.86
C LEU A 504 -44.52 -58.20 6.76
N ARG A 505 -43.86 -58.92 5.84
CA ARG A 505 -42.42 -58.76 5.57
C ARG A 505 -42.11 -57.44 4.88
N GLN A 506 -43.01 -56.96 4.01
CA GLN A 506 -42.89 -55.67 3.34
C GLN A 506 -43.18 -54.51 4.30
N GLU A 507 -44.18 -54.63 5.16
CA GLU A 507 -44.40 -53.70 6.27
C GLU A 507 -43.21 -53.68 7.24
N LEU A 508 -42.62 -54.84 7.55
CA LEU A 508 -41.45 -54.94 8.41
C LEU A 508 -40.18 -54.31 7.79
N THR A 509 -39.99 -54.34 6.46
CA THR A 509 -38.89 -53.59 5.83
C THR A 509 -39.17 -52.09 5.78
N VAL A 510 -40.41 -51.66 5.56
CA VAL A 510 -40.81 -50.24 5.65
C VAL A 510 -40.68 -49.70 7.08
N ALA A 511 -41.00 -50.48 8.10
CA ALA A 511 -40.78 -50.12 9.50
C ALA A 511 -39.29 -50.02 9.83
N HIS A 512 -38.45 -50.91 9.30
CA HIS A 512 -36.99 -50.83 9.51
C HIS A 512 -36.37 -49.61 8.83
N THR A 513 -36.80 -49.21 7.63
CA THR A 513 -36.31 -47.96 7.01
C THR A 513 -36.78 -46.73 7.77
N GLN A 514 -38.05 -46.67 8.19
CA GLN A 514 -38.54 -45.57 9.05
C GLN A 514 -37.77 -45.46 10.38
N VAL A 515 -37.45 -46.59 11.02
CA VAL A 515 -36.62 -46.61 12.25
C VAL A 515 -35.18 -46.16 11.96
N HIS A 516 -34.58 -46.59 10.85
CA HIS A 516 -33.25 -46.14 10.42
C HIS A 516 -33.22 -44.62 10.20
N ASP A 517 -34.23 -44.09 9.51
CA ASP A 517 -34.29 -42.68 9.14
C ASP A 517 -34.55 -41.80 10.37
N LEU A 518 -35.42 -42.23 11.30
CA LEU A 518 -35.59 -41.59 12.61
C LEU A 518 -34.32 -41.64 13.47
N GLN A 519 -33.54 -42.73 13.42
CA GLN A 519 -32.22 -42.80 14.08
C GLN A 519 -31.19 -41.85 13.43
N SER A 520 -31.25 -41.64 12.11
CA SER A 520 -30.42 -40.65 11.42
C SER A 520 -30.78 -39.23 11.83
N ALA A 521 -32.08 -38.91 11.90
CA ALA A 521 -32.59 -37.62 12.36
C ALA A 521 -32.21 -37.34 13.82
N LEU A 522 -32.31 -38.33 14.71
CA LEU A 522 -31.88 -38.20 16.11
C LEU A 522 -30.37 -37.95 16.28
N LYS A 523 -29.53 -38.51 15.39
CA LYS A 523 -28.08 -38.23 15.38
C LYS A 523 -27.76 -36.81 14.89
N LEU A 524 -28.57 -36.26 13.98
CA LEU A 524 -28.46 -34.87 13.53
C LEU A 524 -28.99 -33.87 14.56
N ALA A 525 -30.12 -34.18 15.21
CA ALA A 525 -30.72 -33.35 16.26
C ALA A 525 -29.80 -33.18 17.48
N LYS A 526 -29.14 -34.26 17.93
CA LYS A 526 -28.21 -34.21 19.09
C LYS A 526 -26.90 -33.41 18.87
N LYS A 527 -26.75 -32.73 17.72
CA LYS A 527 -25.56 -31.90 17.41
C LYS A 527 -25.85 -30.39 17.28
N LYS A 528 -27.07 -29.94 17.62
CA LYS A 528 -27.44 -28.52 17.78
C LYS A 528 -28.31 -28.33 19.01
N GLN A 529 -27.87 -27.48 19.95
CA GLN A 529 -28.60 -26.98 21.13
C GLN A 529 -29.11 -28.07 22.11
N ALA A 530 -28.82 -28.07 23.42
CA ALA A 530 -28.14 -27.09 24.26
C ALA A 530 -28.77 -25.68 24.24
N ILE A 531 -29.98 -25.56 24.82
CA ILE A 531 -30.45 -24.48 25.72
C ILE A 531 -31.90 -24.80 26.14
N GLN A 532 -32.18 -24.69 27.45
CA GLN A 532 -33.48 -24.63 28.15
C GLN A 532 -34.49 -25.81 28.14
N ASP A 533 -34.76 -26.26 29.37
CA ASP A 533 -36.06 -26.41 30.04
C ASP A 533 -37.06 -27.57 29.72
N THR A 534 -37.00 -28.57 30.60
CA THR A 534 -38.09 -29.00 31.52
C THR A 534 -39.48 -29.44 30.99
N ALA A 535 -39.63 -30.77 30.87
CA ALA A 535 -40.80 -31.57 31.32
C ALA A 535 -42.12 -31.55 30.44
N PRO A 536 -43.11 -32.45 30.68
CA PRO A 536 -43.87 -33.06 29.56
C PRO A 536 -45.41 -32.97 29.60
N SER A 537 -46.05 -33.39 28.48
CA SER A 537 -47.44 -33.91 28.36
C SER A 537 -47.53 -34.82 27.10
N ASN A 538 -48.20 -35.98 27.04
CA ASN A 538 -49.60 -36.40 27.31
C ASN A 538 -50.61 -36.00 26.20
N GLU A 539 -51.61 -36.81 25.77
CA GLU A 539 -51.83 -38.29 25.80
C GLU A 539 -53.13 -38.64 24.99
N MET A 540 -53.57 -39.92 24.97
CA MET A 540 -54.89 -40.44 24.51
C MET A 540 -55.15 -40.47 22.97
N LEU A 541 -55.54 -41.58 22.30
CA LEU A 541 -56.72 -42.50 22.34
C LEU A 541 -57.98 -41.95 21.60
N SER A 542 -58.84 -42.73 20.91
CA SER A 542 -58.86 -44.18 20.56
C SER A 542 -59.96 -44.56 19.51
N SER A 543 -59.75 -45.70 18.79
CA SER A 543 -60.78 -46.63 18.23
C SER A 543 -61.79 -46.11 17.18
N PRO A 544 -62.63 -46.98 16.55
CA PRO A 544 -62.71 -48.46 16.54
C PRO A 544 -62.41 -49.02 15.11
N ALA A 545 -62.90 -50.12 14.50
CA ALA A 545 -63.94 -51.13 14.80
C ALA A 545 -63.79 -52.41 13.89
N VAL A 546 -64.71 -53.40 14.01
CA VAL A 546 -65.37 -54.19 12.91
C VAL A 546 -64.42 -54.84 11.84
N LEU A 547 -64.21 -56.17 11.72
CA LEU A 547 -64.96 -57.39 12.17
C LEU A 547 -64.07 -58.66 12.27
N ARG A 548 -64.36 -59.53 13.28
CA ARG A 548 -64.53 -61.03 13.25
C ARG A 548 -63.44 -61.95 12.62
N LEU A 549 -63.10 -63.13 13.18
CA LEU A 549 -63.46 -63.80 14.46
C LEU A 549 -62.47 -64.96 14.79
N ASN A 550 -62.29 -65.26 16.09
CA ASN A 550 -61.92 -66.55 16.71
C ASN A 550 -61.06 -67.59 15.94
N ALA A 551 -59.80 -67.77 16.40
CA ALA A 551 -59.04 -69.02 16.26
C ALA A 551 -58.25 -69.40 17.54
N GLN A 552 -57.72 -68.41 18.27
CA GLN A 552 -56.78 -68.62 19.38
C GLN A 552 -57.34 -69.42 20.56
N LYS A 553 -58.64 -69.33 20.85
CA LYS A 553 -59.30 -70.06 21.98
C LYS A 553 -59.43 -71.58 21.80
N GLU A 554 -59.14 -72.10 20.62
CA GLU A 554 -59.10 -73.55 20.37
C GLU A 554 -57.66 -74.08 20.51
N ASN A 555 -56.68 -73.36 19.97
CA ASN A 555 -55.26 -73.73 20.06
C ASN A 555 -54.75 -73.85 21.50
N GLU A 556 -55.12 -72.93 22.40
CA GLU A 556 -54.73 -72.97 23.82
C GLU A 556 -55.24 -74.24 24.51
N LYS A 557 -56.50 -74.65 24.23
CA LYS A 557 -57.10 -75.86 24.79
C LYS A 557 -56.53 -77.16 24.21
N ILE A 558 -56.18 -77.16 22.92
CA ILE A 558 -55.54 -78.32 22.28
C ILE A 558 -54.18 -78.59 22.93
N ILE A 559 -53.42 -77.54 23.26
CA ILE A 559 -52.11 -77.66 23.94
C ILE A 559 -52.27 -78.22 25.37
N GLU A 560 -53.26 -77.76 26.14
CA GLU A 560 -53.53 -78.33 27.48
C GLU A 560 -53.89 -79.83 27.42
N MET A 561 -54.77 -80.24 26.51
CA MET A 561 -55.16 -81.66 26.41
C MET A 561 -54.00 -82.56 25.94
N GLN A 562 -53.18 -82.09 24.99
CA GLN A 562 -52.04 -82.85 24.49
C GLN A 562 -50.97 -83.10 25.57
N LEU A 563 -50.76 -82.17 26.50
CA LEU A 563 -49.82 -82.37 27.60
C LEU A 563 -50.31 -83.41 28.63
N LEU A 564 -51.61 -83.40 28.95
CA LEU A 564 -52.22 -84.39 29.85
C LEU A 564 -52.19 -85.80 29.26
N GLU A 565 -52.47 -85.95 27.96
CA GLU A 565 -52.46 -87.26 27.29
C GLU A 565 -51.04 -87.83 27.13
N ILE A 566 -50.01 -86.97 27.01
CA ILE A 566 -48.59 -87.37 27.02
C ILE A 566 -48.14 -87.91 28.39
N GLN A 567 -48.67 -87.40 29.51
CA GLN A 567 -48.45 -88.03 30.83
C GLN A 567 -49.15 -89.39 30.89
N HIS A 568 -50.45 -89.42 30.61
CA HIS A 568 -51.30 -90.62 30.69
C HIS A 568 -50.77 -91.80 29.86
N LEU A 569 -50.20 -91.54 28.67
CA LEU A 569 -49.63 -92.60 27.82
C LEU A 569 -48.29 -93.16 28.30
N ARG A 570 -47.52 -92.43 29.13
CA ARG A 570 -46.25 -92.95 29.67
C ARG A 570 -46.45 -93.78 30.93
N ASP A 571 -47.39 -93.42 31.79
CA ASP A 571 -47.77 -94.24 32.94
C ASP A 571 -48.30 -95.61 32.46
N GLN A 572 -49.06 -95.67 31.36
CA GLN A 572 -49.49 -96.94 30.74
C GLN A 572 -48.37 -97.79 30.13
N ILE A 573 -47.26 -97.18 29.68
CA ILE A 573 -46.06 -97.93 29.24
C ILE A 573 -45.35 -98.53 30.47
N GLN A 574 -45.36 -97.82 31.59
CA GLN A 574 -44.82 -98.31 32.87
C GLN A 574 -45.69 -99.47 33.44
N GLU A 575 -47.01 -99.45 33.26
CA GLU A 575 -47.90 -100.56 33.65
C GLU A 575 -47.75 -101.83 32.79
N LYS A 576 -47.52 -101.71 31.48
CA LYS A 576 -47.58 -102.86 30.55
C LYS A 576 -46.23 -103.48 30.17
N GLY A 577 -45.13 -102.95 30.69
CA GLY A 577 -43.78 -103.44 30.43
C GLY A 577 -43.25 -104.53 31.37
N GLN A 578 -44.02 -104.96 32.39
CA GLN A 578 -43.50 -105.81 33.47
C GLN A 578 -44.41 -107.01 33.81
N GLY A 579 -44.02 -108.21 33.37
CA GLY A 579 -44.46 -109.48 33.97
C GLY A 579 -44.84 -110.60 32.99
N LEU A 580 -44.36 -111.81 33.29
CA LEU A 580 -44.75 -113.12 32.75
C LEU A 580 -44.41 -113.40 31.26
N GLU A 581 -43.84 -114.55 30.88
CA GLU A 581 -43.08 -115.57 31.63
C GLU A 581 -42.23 -116.41 30.64
N ALA A 582 -41.38 -117.33 31.10
CA ALA A 582 -39.93 -117.10 31.16
C ALA A 582 -39.14 -118.39 30.83
N GLN A 583 -37.84 -118.26 30.52
CA GLN A 583 -36.89 -119.38 30.45
C GLN A 583 -35.48 -118.94 30.96
N PRO A 584 -34.67 -119.83 31.58
CA PRO A 584 -33.64 -119.39 32.55
C PRO A 584 -32.19 -119.87 32.30
N LEU A 585 -31.29 -119.51 33.24
CA LEU A 585 -29.87 -119.92 33.43
C LEU A 585 -28.84 -119.11 32.59
N LEU A 586 -27.85 -118.39 33.18
CA LEU A 586 -26.66 -118.78 33.99
C LEU A 586 -25.53 -119.48 33.16
N TYR A 587 -24.23 -119.14 33.24
CA TYR A 587 -23.48 -118.16 34.07
C TYR A 587 -22.02 -117.90 33.55
N GLY A 588 -21.38 -116.80 33.97
CA GLY A 588 -19.91 -116.54 33.91
C GLY A 588 -19.33 -116.02 32.57
N MET A 589 -18.04 -115.64 32.43
CA MET A 589 -16.95 -115.28 33.36
C MET A 589 -15.76 -114.66 32.55
N LEU A 590 -14.79 -114.00 33.19
CA LEU A 590 -13.51 -113.52 32.61
C LEU A 590 -12.57 -114.70 32.20
N PRO A 591 -11.44 -114.56 31.43
CA PRO A 591 -10.55 -113.38 31.32
C PRO A 591 -9.67 -113.12 30.04
N LYS A 592 -9.01 -111.94 30.02
CA LYS A 592 -7.59 -111.61 29.66
C LYS A 592 -6.85 -112.02 28.34
N LEU A 593 -6.06 -111.01 27.89
CA LEU A 593 -4.65 -111.02 27.38
C LEU A 593 -4.31 -111.03 25.87
N ASN A 594 -3.66 -109.93 25.46
CA ASN A 594 -2.52 -109.71 24.55
C ASN A 594 -2.13 -110.73 23.46
N LEU A 595 -1.83 -110.24 22.25
CA LEU A 595 -0.44 -110.13 21.72
C LEU A 595 -0.34 -109.19 20.48
N GLU A 596 0.73 -108.39 20.42
CA GLU A 596 1.67 -108.13 19.27
C GLU A 596 1.18 -107.91 17.80
N ARG A 597 1.90 -107.22 16.88
CA ARG A 597 3.25 -106.58 16.87
C ARG A 597 3.44 -105.59 15.70
N SER A 598 4.25 -104.53 15.90
CA SER A 598 5.20 -103.93 14.91
C SER A 598 4.59 -103.29 13.61
N HIS A 599 5.24 -102.48 12.77
CA HIS A 599 6.50 -101.70 12.73
C HIS A 599 6.40 -100.66 11.57
N LYS A 600 7.23 -99.62 11.38
CA LYS A 600 8.38 -99.06 12.13
C LYS A 600 8.49 -97.53 11.88
N THR A 601 9.24 -96.85 12.73
CA THR A 601 9.74 -95.45 12.61
C THR A 601 10.94 -95.28 11.66
N HIS A 602 11.07 -94.09 11.05
CA HIS A 602 12.30 -93.26 10.97
C HIS A 602 11.81 -91.80 10.74
N GLN A 603 12.28 -90.75 11.45
CA GLN A 603 13.63 -90.17 11.48
C GLN A 603 14.15 -89.76 10.10
N HIS A 604 13.96 -88.49 9.76
CA HIS A 604 15.12 -87.59 9.80
C HIS A 604 14.75 -86.19 10.33
#